data_AF-A0A537R4I8-F1
#
_entry.id   AF-A0A537R4I8-F1
#
_cell.length_a   1.000
_cell.length_b   1.000
_cell.length_c   1.000
_cell.angle_alpha   90.00
_cell.angle_beta   90.00
_cell.angle_gamma   90.00
#
_symmetry.space_group_name_H-M   'P 1'
#
loop_
_entity.id
_entity.type
_entity.pdbx_description
1 polymer ?
#
loop_
_entity_poly.entity_id
_entity_poly.type
_entity_poly.pdbx_seq_one_letter_code
_entity_poly.pdbx_strand_id
1 'polypeptide(L)'
;LGLRTALSSKQREGKLVVIDAAHVDEAKTKALRARFVALGWDSVLIIDGPAVEEGFMRAARNLPRVDVLPQQGANVYDILRRDTLVLTRDAVQHLEARLK
;
A
#
# COMPACT_ATOMS: atom_id res chain seq x y z
N LEU A 1 17.88 8.93 -2.09
CA LEU A 1 17.80 8.60 -3.54
C LEU A 1 16.99 7.34 -3.82
N GLY A 2 17.23 6.21 -3.14
CA GLY A 2 16.59 4.91 -3.44
C GLY A 2 15.05 4.89 -3.44
N LEU A 3 14.39 5.59 -2.50
CA LEU A 3 12.93 5.66 -2.45
C LEU A 3 12.32 6.36 -3.68
N ARG A 4 12.92 7.48 -4.13
CA ARG A 4 12.46 8.21 -5.32
C ARG A 4 12.55 7.32 -6.57
N THR A 5 13.65 6.59 -6.73
CA THR A 5 13.84 5.68 -7.87
C THR A 5 12.83 4.52 -7.84
N ALA A 6 12.56 3.93 -6.67
CA ALA A 6 11.59 2.85 -6.53
C ALA A 6 10.17 3.31 -6.88
N LEU A 7 9.76 4.48 -6.39
CA LEU A 7 8.46 5.09 -6.72
C LEU A 7 8.33 5.37 -8.22
N SER A 8 9.38 5.95 -8.83
CA SER A 8 9.41 6.20 -10.28
C SER A 8 9.37 4.92 -11.10
N SER A 9 9.99 3.81 -10.64
CA SER A 9 9.89 2.50 -11.32
C SER A 9 8.45 1.99 -11.31
N LYS A 10 7.79 2.02 -10.16
CA LYS A 10 6.40 1.57 -10.03
C LYS A 10 5.42 2.41 -10.84
N GLN A 11 5.64 3.72 -10.88
CA GLN A 11 4.87 4.62 -11.74
C GLN A 11 5.07 4.28 -13.21
N ARG A 12 6.32 4.05 -13.66
CA ARG A 12 6.63 3.70 -15.05
C ARG A 12 6.02 2.36 -15.46
N GLU A 13 5.96 1.40 -14.55
CA GLU A 13 5.32 0.10 -14.75
C GLU A 13 3.78 0.17 -14.71
N GLY A 14 3.19 1.33 -14.37
CA GLY A 14 1.74 1.47 -14.20
C GLY A 14 1.18 0.74 -12.98
N LYS A 15 2.04 0.35 -12.04
CA LYS A 15 1.69 -0.43 -10.84
C LYS A 15 1.56 0.43 -9.58
N LEU A 16 1.56 1.75 -9.73
CA LEU A 16 1.32 2.71 -8.64
C LEU A 16 -0.13 3.17 -8.68
N VAL A 17 -0.86 2.94 -7.60
CA VAL A 17 -2.27 3.30 -7.43
C VAL A 17 -2.40 4.23 -6.25
N VAL A 18 -3.17 5.30 -6.40
CA VAL A 18 -3.49 6.22 -5.30
C VAL A 18 -4.98 6.08 -4.97
N ILE A 19 -5.30 5.86 -3.69
CA ILE A 19 -6.66 5.78 -3.17
C ILE A 19 -6.90 6.88 -2.13
N ASP A 20 -8.15 7.26 -1.90
CA ASP A 20 -8.44 8.31 -0.91
C ASP A 20 -8.23 7.82 0.52
N ALA A 21 -8.72 6.62 0.86
CA ALA A 21 -8.56 6.03 2.19
C ALA A 21 -8.49 4.50 2.15
N ALA A 22 -7.65 3.90 2.99
CA ALA A 22 -7.58 2.47 3.20
C ALA A 22 -8.54 2.04 4.33
N HIS A 23 -9.84 2.02 4.02
CA HIS A 23 -10.89 1.62 4.97
C HIS A 23 -11.53 0.29 4.58
N VAL A 24 -11.87 -0.53 5.59
CA VAL A 24 -12.68 -1.73 5.40
C VAL A 24 -13.83 -1.76 6.42
N ASP A 25 -15.07 -1.82 5.93
CA ASP A 25 -16.26 -1.85 6.79
C ASP A 25 -16.35 -3.17 7.59
N GLU A 26 -15.90 -4.26 6.97
CA GLU A 26 -15.77 -5.56 7.59
C GLU A 26 -14.29 -5.93 7.68
N ALA A 27 -13.73 -6.00 8.90
CA ALA A 27 -12.37 -6.44 9.19
C ALA A 27 -12.15 -7.95 8.93
N LYS A 28 -12.62 -8.45 7.78
CA LYS A 28 -12.55 -9.84 7.34
C LYS A 28 -11.59 -9.99 6.17
N THR A 29 -10.57 -10.81 6.37
CA THR A 29 -9.58 -11.19 5.35
C THR A 29 -10.22 -11.69 4.05
N LYS A 30 -11.33 -12.44 4.13
CA LYS A 30 -12.04 -12.95 2.94
C LYS A 30 -12.64 -11.85 2.07
N ALA A 31 -13.24 -10.84 2.70
CA ALA A 31 -13.84 -9.70 1.99
C ALA A 31 -12.75 -8.88 1.28
N LEU A 32 -11.64 -8.62 1.98
CA LEU A 32 -10.50 -7.90 1.42
C LEU A 32 -9.84 -8.68 0.25
N ARG A 33 -9.68 -10.00 0.40
CA ARG A 33 -9.18 -10.86 -0.68
C ARG A 33 -10.06 -10.79 -1.93
N ALA A 34 -11.38 -10.84 -1.76
CA ALA A 34 -12.31 -10.78 -2.90
C ALA A 34 -12.17 -9.46 -3.66
N ARG A 35 -11.98 -8.34 -2.95
CA ARG A 35 -11.71 -7.02 -3.55
C ARG A 35 -10.40 -7.02 -4.34
N PHE A 36 -9.30 -7.53 -3.77
CA PHE A 36 -8.02 -7.59 -4.50
C PHE A 36 -8.06 -8.50 -5.72
N VAL A 37 -8.74 -9.64 -5.63
CA VAL A 37 -8.92 -10.54 -6.79
C VAL A 37 -9.74 -9.85 -7.89
N ALA A 38 -10.81 -9.12 -7.53
CA ALA A 38 -11.60 -8.36 -8.50
C ALA A 38 -10.80 -7.24 -9.17
N LEU A 39 -9.81 -6.66 -8.47
CA LEU A 39 -8.89 -5.64 -8.99
C LEU A 39 -7.69 -6.26 -9.74
N GLY A 40 -7.55 -7.58 -9.76
CA GLY A 40 -6.41 -8.27 -10.40
C GLY A 40 -5.09 -8.08 -9.66
N TRP A 41 -5.13 -7.88 -8.34
CA TRP A 41 -3.95 -7.63 -7.52
C TRP A 41 -3.49 -8.89 -6.77
N ASP A 42 -2.36 -9.45 -7.18
CA ASP A 42 -1.78 -10.65 -6.56
C ASP A 42 -0.73 -10.36 -5.47
N SER A 43 -0.02 -9.25 -5.58
CA SER A 43 1.07 -8.86 -4.68
C SER A 43 1.04 -7.35 -4.47
N VAL A 44 0.69 -6.92 -3.26
CA VAL A 44 0.35 -5.52 -2.97
C VAL A 44 1.08 -5.01 -1.75
N LEU A 45 1.69 -3.83 -1.88
CA LEU A 45 2.10 -3.01 -0.75
C LEU A 45 1.12 -1.86 -0.61
N ILE A 46 0.48 -1.73 0.55
CA ILE A 46 -0.41 -0.63 0.87
C ILE A 46 0.29 0.25 1.89
N ILE A 47 0.49 1.52 1.54
CA ILE A 47 1.05 2.52 2.43
C ILE A 47 -0.05 3.48 2.81
N ASP A 48 -0.37 3.50 4.08
CA ASP A 48 -1.28 4.48 4.66
C ASP A 48 -0.50 5.63 5.31
N GLY A 49 -1.23 6.63 5.81
CA GLY A 49 -0.69 7.75 6.56
C GLY A 49 0.02 7.34 7.88
N PRO A 50 0.12 8.25 8.85
CA PRO A 50 0.79 7.98 10.12
C PRO A 50 0.03 6.95 10.98
N ALA A 51 -1.28 6.84 10.82
CA ALA A 51 -2.11 5.84 11.49
C ALA A 51 -2.80 4.96 10.44
N VAL A 52 -2.58 3.65 10.53
CA VAL A 52 -3.32 2.67 9.73
C VAL A 52 -4.54 2.22 10.54
N GLU A 53 -5.69 2.11 9.90
CA GLU A 53 -6.90 1.59 10.52
C GLU A 53 -6.69 0.13 11.01
N GLU A 54 -7.02 -0.16 12.27
CA GLU A 54 -6.75 -1.47 12.88
C GLU A 54 -7.50 -2.61 12.18
N GLY A 55 -8.75 -2.38 11.79
CA GLY A 55 -9.56 -3.35 11.06
C GLY A 55 -8.93 -3.73 9.72
N PHE A 56 -8.45 -2.75 8.97
CA PHE A 56 -7.74 -2.93 7.72
C PHE A 56 -6.42 -3.69 7.91
N MET A 57 -5.61 -3.30 8.90
CA MET A 57 -4.38 -4.05 9.23
C MET A 57 -4.69 -5.51 9.58
N ARG A 58 -5.69 -5.75 10.44
CA ARG A 58 -6.09 -7.12 10.84
C ARG A 58 -6.59 -7.93 9.64
N ALA A 59 -7.39 -7.33 8.77
CA ALA A 59 -7.92 -7.99 7.58
C ALA A 59 -6.79 -8.36 6.61
N ALA A 60 -5.81 -7.47 6.42
CA ALA A 60 -4.71 -7.64 5.46
C ALA A 60 -3.58 -8.53 5.96
N ARG A 61 -3.27 -8.54 7.27
CA ARG A 61 -2.11 -9.25 7.84
C ARG A 61 -2.09 -10.76 7.56
N ASN A 62 -3.25 -11.38 7.37
CA ASN A 62 -3.37 -12.80 7.06
C ASN A 62 -3.33 -13.11 5.55
N LEU A 63 -3.31 -12.10 4.69
CA LEU A 63 -3.26 -12.29 3.24
C LEU A 63 -1.83 -12.57 2.78
N PRO A 64 -1.59 -13.67 2.06
CA PRO A 64 -0.28 -13.91 1.47
C PRO A 64 -0.02 -12.84 0.42
N ARG A 65 1.22 -12.34 0.42
CA ARG A 65 1.73 -11.33 -0.52
C ARG A 65 1.10 -9.93 -0.43
N VAL A 66 0.37 -9.63 0.63
CA VAL A 66 -0.12 -8.28 0.93
C VAL A 66 0.57 -7.78 2.18
N ASP A 67 1.16 -6.59 2.09
CA ASP A 67 1.68 -5.87 3.26
C ASP A 67 0.96 -4.55 3.41
N VAL A 68 0.71 -4.15 4.65
CA VAL A 68 0.19 -2.83 5.00
C VAL A 68 1.16 -2.19 5.96
N LEU A 69 1.66 -1.01 5.60
CA LEU A 69 2.65 -0.28 6.38
C LEU A 69 2.22 1.20 6.52
N PRO A 70 2.48 1.84 7.67
CA PRO A 70 2.38 3.29 7.77
C PRO A 70 3.49 3.95 6.93
N GLN A 71 3.32 5.22 6.55
CA GLN A 71 4.31 5.94 5.73
C GLN A 71 5.73 5.90 6.32
N GLN A 72 5.85 5.88 7.66
CA GLN A 72 7.15 5.82 8.34
C GLN A 72 7.91 4.53 8.02
N GLY A 73 7.20 3.41 7.87
CA GLY A 73 7.75 2.11 7.53
C GLY A 73 8.00 1.89 6.04
N ALA A 74 7.75 2.88 5.18
CA ALA A 74 7.96 2.77 3.74
C ALA A 74 9.44 2.56 3.41
N ASN A 75 9.81 1.33 3.06
CA ASN A 75 11.16 0.94 2.68
C ASN A 75 11.26 0.62 1.19
N VAL A 76 12.44 0.86 0.62
CA VAL A 76 12.75 0.54 -0.79
C VAL A 76 12.54 -0.95 -1.08
N TYR A 77 12.96 -1.81 -0.14
CA TYR A 77 12.88 -3.26 -0.31
C TYR A 77 11.44 -3.74 -0.49
N ASP A 78 10.52 -3.27 0.36
CA ASP A 78 9.11 -3.69 0.30
C ASP A 78 8.43 -3.19 -0.97
N ILE A 79 8.75 -1.96 -1.40
CA ILE A 79 8.25 -1.38 -2.65
C ILE A 79 8.70 -2.21 -3.86
N LEU A 80 9.95 -2.69 -3.87
CA LEU A 80 10.47 -3.51 -4.98
C LEU A 80 9.98 -4.97 -4.91
N ARG A 81 9.76 -5.50 -3.71
CA ARG A 81 9.32 -6.88 -3.49
C ARG A 81 7.86 -7.12 -3.87
N ARG A 82 7.00 -6.11 -3.76
CA ARG A 82 5.59 -6.20 -4.16
C ARG A 82 5.39 -5.75 -5.59
N ASP A 83 4.37 -6.28 -6.27
CA ASP A 83 4.09 -5.90 -7.65
C ASP A 83 3.41 -4.54 -7.71
N THR A 84 2.29 -4.41 -7.00
CA THR A 84 1.47 -3.20 -6.96
C THR A 84 1.76 -2.40 -5.69
N LEU A 85 1.94 -1.09 -5.85
CA LEU A 85 2.05 -0.14 -4.75
C LEU A 85 0.77 0.70 -4.67
N VAL A 86 0.10 0.65 -3.54
CA VAL A 86 -1.10 1.44 -3.25
C VAL A 86 -0.75 2.47 -2.19
N LEU A 87 -0.96 3.74 -2.47
CA LEU A 87 -0.73 4.85 -1.54
C LEU A 87 -2.05 5.51 -1.20
N THR A 88 -2.30 5.82 0.07
CA THR A 88 -3.40 6.73 0.41
C THR A 88 -3.02 8.18 0.11
N ARG A 89 -4.02 9.04 -0.11
CA ARG A 89 -3.78 10.47 -0.35
C ARG A 89 -2.93 11.10 0.78
N ASP A 90 -3.21 10.69 2.02
CA ASP A 90 -2.46 11.11 3.20
C ASP A 90 -1.01 10.60 3.18
N ALA A 91 -0.80 9.32 2.82
CA ALA A 91 0.53 8.74 2.64
C ALA A 91 1.36 9.52 1.60
N VAL A 92 0.74 9.94 0.49
CA VAL A 92 1.43 10.73 -0.55
C VAL A 92 1.91 12.07 0.00
N GLN A 93 1.05 12.81 0.72
CA GLN A 93 1.42 14.11 1.29
C GLN A 93 2.59 13.98 2.28
N HIS A 94 2.56 12.97 3.13
CA HIS A 94 3.64 12.70 4.09
C HIS A 94 4.94 12.23 3.41
N LEU A 95 4.85 11.39 2.37
CA LEU A 95 6.00 10.95 1.60
C LEU A 95 6.64 12.11 0.82
N GLU A 96 5.85 13.00 0.25
CA GLU A 96 6.35 14.22 -0.41
C GLU A 96 7.09 15.13 0.57
N ALA A 97 6.54 15.35 1.77
CA ALA A 97 7.18 16.14 2.81
C ALA A 97 8.52 15.54 3.27
N ARG A 98 8.63 14.21 3.30
CA ARG A 98 9.85 13.48 3.68
C ARG A 98 10.92 13.45 2.56
N LEU A 99 10.52 13.65 1.31
CA LEU A 99 11.39 13.58 0.13
C LEU A 99 11.80 14.97 -0.42
N LYS A 100 11.25 16.05 0.13
CA LYS A 100 11.74 17.43 0.01
C LYS A 100 13.05 17.59 0.79
#